data_AF-A0A7I0HQT2-F1
#
_entry.id   AF-A0A7I0HQT2-F1
#
_cell.length_a   1.000
_cell.length_b   1.000
_cell.length_c   1.000
_cell.angle_alpha   90.00
_cell.angle_beta   90.00
_cell.angle_gamma   90.00
#
_symmetry.space_group_name_H-M   'P 1'
#
loop_
_entity.id
_entity.type
_entity.pdbx_description
1 polymer ?
#
loop_
_entity_poly.entity_id
_entity_poly.type
_entity_poly.pdbx_seq_one_letter_code
_entity_poly.pdbx_strand_id
1 'polypeptide(L)'
;MEYVESLLEEYFDVSRTVELEKESNGKNREWIDCLLAIEEEICWEFNVPPTNKFRDLFRLIPKEISKEIYVSTSIQTLSREKARYFYRPNESLFNQSKAA
;
A
#
# COMPACT_ATOMS: atom_id res chain seq x y z
N MET A 1 -6.45 -12.94 -6.41
CA MET A 1 -5.30 -12.27 -5.76
C MET A 1 -4.21 -11.91 -6.77
N GLU A 2 -4.14 -12.63 -7.91
CA GLU A 2 -3.24 -12.30 -9.03
C GLU A 2 -3.34 -10.84 -9.53
N TYR A 3 -4.53 -10.23 -9.56
CA TYR A 3 -4.65 -8.83 -10.02
C TYR A 3 -3.91 -7.83 -9.11
N VAL A 4 -4.01 -8.01 -7.80
CA VAL A 4 -3.26 -7.20 -6.82
C VAL A 4 -1.76 -7.43 -6.94
N GLU A 5 -1.34 -8.67 -7.18
CA GLU A 5 0.06 -9.00 -7.44
C GLU A 5 0.58 -8.22 -8.66
N SER A 6 -0.19 -8.21 -9.75
CA SER A 6 0.15 -7.41 -10.94
C SER A 6 0.24 -5.91 -10.64
N LEU A 7 -0.68 -5.35 -9.85
CA LEU A 7 -0.62 -3.93 -9.45
C LEU A 7 0.62 -3.63 -8.61
N LEU A 8 1.02 -4.53 -7.71
CA LEU A 8 2.23 -4.38 -6.90
C LEU A 8 3.50 -4.49 -7.73
N GLU A 9 3.52 -5.37 -8.73
CA GLU A 9 4.63 -5.47 -9.68
C GLU A 9 4.76 -4.21 -10.53
N GLU A 10 3.64 -3.65 -11.02
CA GLU A 10 3.61 -2.39 -11.76
C GLU A 10 4.08 -1.22 -10.88
N TYR A 11 3.58 -1.13 -9.65
CA TYR A 11 4.02 -0.13 -8.68
C TYR A 11 5.53 -0.22 -8.43
N PHE A 12 6.07 -1.44 -8.31
CA PHE A 12 7.51 -1.64 -8.15
C PHE A 12 8.29 -1.05 -9.34
N ASP A 13 7.89 -1.37 -10.56
CA ASP A 13 8.59 -0.94 -11.78
C ASP A 13 8.53 0.59 -11.97
N VAL A 14 7.36 1.19 -11.73
CA VAL A 14 7.19 2.65 -11.79
C VAL A 14 8.01 3.33 -10.69
N SER A 15 8.02 2.80 -9.46
CA SER A 15 8.78 3.39 -8.35
C SER A 15 10.29 3.38 -8.64
N ARG A 16 10.80 2.33 -9.29
CA ARG A 16 12.20 2.23 -9.72
C ARG A 16 12.52 3.21 -10.83
N THR A 17 11.61 3.38 -11.78
CA THR A 17 11.73 4.40 -12.84
C THR A 17 11.81 5.80 -12.23
N VAL A 18 10.96 6.14 -11.25
CA VAL A 18 11.01 7.43 -10.54
C VAL A 18 12.31 7.63 -9.77
N GLU A 19 12.80 6.59 -9.08
CA GLU A 19 14.10 6.64 -8.39
C GLU A 19 15.27 6.91 -9.35
N LEU A 20 15.25 6.29 -10.54
CA LEU A 20 16.29 6.46 -11.56
C LEU A 20 16.18 7.80 -12.29
N GLU A 21 14.97 8.26 -12.59
CA GLU A 21 14.70 9.51 -13.30
C GLU A 21 14.66 10.74 -12.39
N LYS A 22 14.73 10.59 -11.06
CA LYS A 22 14.84 11.70 -10.10
C LYS A 22 15.98 12.68 -10.43
N GLU A 23 17.02 12.20 -11.11
CA GLU A 23 18.17 13.01 -11.55
C GLU A 23 17.96 13.65 -12.94
N SER A 24 16.92 13.27 -13.70
CA SER A 24 16.73 13.64 -15.10
C SER A 24 15.28 14.05 -15.41
N ASN A 25 15.04 15.37 -15.46
CA ASN A 25 13.99 16.04 -16.23
C ASN A 25 12.50 15.73 -15.94
N GLY A 26 11.80 16.73 -15.39
CA GLY A 26 10.45 17.21 -15.81
C GLY A 26 9.21 16.30 -15.72
N LYS A 27 9.34 14.97 -15.87
CA LYS A 27 8.24 13.99 -15.91
C LYS A 27 7.87 13.39 -14.56
N ASN A 28 8.58 13.79 -13.50
CA ASN A 28 8.39 13.29 -12.14
C ASN A 28 6.92 13.37 -11.67
N ARG A 29 6.18 14.40 -12.11
CA ARG A 29 4.76 14.54 -11.77
C ARG A 29 3.87 13.45 -12.37
N GLU A 30 4.06 13.10 -13.65
CA GLU A 30 3.25 12.07 -14.32
C GLU A 30 3.45 10.71 -13.67
N TRP A 31 4.69 10.40 -13.29
CA TRP A 31 5.00 9.15 -12.60
C TRP A 31 4.45 9.10 -11.18
N ILE A 32 4.50 10.21 -10.45
CA ILE A 32 3.87 10.30 -9.12
C ILE A 32 2.35 10.12 -9.24
N ASP A 33 1.72 10.75 -10.23
CA ASP A 33 0.28 10.60 -10.45
C ASP A 33 -0.09 9.14 -10.81
N CYS A 34 0.76 8.46 -11.58
CA CYS A 34 0.63 7.02 -11.87
C CYS A 34 0.76 6.15 -10.62
N LEU A 35 1.77 6.39 -9.77
CA LEU A 35 1.93 5.67 -8.50
C LEU A 35 0.70 5.84 -7.59
N LEU A 36 0.19 7.07 -7.47
CA LEU A 36 -1.00 7.36 -6.67
C LEU A 36 -2.26 6.65 -7.19
N ALA A 37 -2.40 6.53 -8.51
CA ALA A 37 -3.50 5.79 -9.11
C ALA A 37 -3.43 4.30 -8.77
N ILE A 38 -2.25 3.69 -8.87
CA ILE A 38 -2.03 2.28 -8.51
C ILE A 38 -2.29 2.05 -7.01
N GLU A 39 -1.80 2.94 -6.14
CA GLU A 39 -2.08 2.88 -4.69
C GLU A 39 -3.59 2.89 -4.41
N GLU A 40 -4.33 3.73 -5.12
CA GLU A 40 -5.78 3.81 -4.99
C GLU A 40 -6.43 2.48 -5.41
N GLU A 41 -6.12 1.95 -6.60
CA GLU A 41 -6.65 0.66 -7.07
C GLU A 41 -6.37 -0.49 -6.08
N ILE A 42 -5.15 -0.57 -5.54
CA ILE A 42 -4.83 -1.59 -4.53
C ILE A 42 -5.69 -1.40 -3.26
N CYS A 43 -5.88 -0.16 -2.80
CA CYS A 43 -6.74 0.10 -1.65
C CYS A 43 -8.20 -0.34 -1.90
N TRP A 44 -8.73 -0.08 -3.10
CA TRP A 44 -10.05 -0.55 -3.51
C TRP A 44 -10.16 -2.08 -3.45
N GLU A 45 -9.19 -2.81 -4.00
CA GLU A 45 -9.17 -4.28 -3.97
C GLU A 45 -9.11 -4.85 -2.54
N PHE A 46 -8.35 -4.20 -1.65
CA PHE A 46 -8.30 -4.61 -0.24
C PHE A 46 -9.50 -4.14 0.59
N ASN A 47 -10.43 -3.37 0.02
CA ASN A 47 -11.56 -2.76 0.71
C ASN A 47 -11.12 -1.89 1.90
N VAL A 48 -10.03 -1.14 1.72
CA VAL A 48 -9.49 -0.20 2.70
C VAL A 48 -9.51 1.21 2.11
N PRO A 49 -9.73 2.25 2.92
CA PRO A 49 -9.77 3.61 2.38
C PRO A 49 -8.36 4.08 2.00
N PRO A 50 -8.16 4.80 0.87
CA PRO A 50 -6.86 5.29 0.40
C PRO A 50 -6.37 6.50 1.22
N THR A 51 -6.34 6.36 2.53
CA THR A 51 -5.84 7.37 3.47
C THR A 51 -4.32 7.31 3.55
N ASN A 52 -3.69 8.37 4.05
CA ASN A 52 -2.24 8.44 4.27
C ASN A 52 -1.68 7.21 5.02
N LYS A 53 -2.45 6.62 5.96
CA LYS A 53 -2.07 5.41 6.69
C LYS A 53 -1.86 4.20 5.77
N PHE A 54 -2.74 4.01 4.78
CA PHE A 54 -2.64 2.89 3.84
C PHE A 54 -1.68 3.20 2.69
N ARG A 55 -1.60 4.46 2.26
CA ARG A 55 -0.59 4.93 1.31
C ARG A 55 0.83 4.75 1.83
N ASP A 56 1.04 4.95 3.14
CA ASP A 56 2.34 4.73 3.78
C ASP A 56 2.83 3.27 3.70
N LEU A 57 1.95 2.31 3.39
CA LEU A 57 2.33 0.91 3.16
C LEU A 57 3.12 0.73 1.85
N PHE A 58 3.01 1.66 0.91
CA PHE A 58 3.65 1.60 -0.41
C PHE A 58 4.92 2.46 -0.51
N ARG A 59 5.43 2.99 0.61
CA ARG A 59 6.60 3.88 0.59
C ARG A 59 7.84 3.24 -0.06
N LEU A 60 8.59 4.12 -0.75
CA LEU A 60 9.80 3.91 -1.55
C LEU A 60 10.56 2.61 -1.24
N ILE A 61 10.68 1.80 -2.28
CA ILE A 61 11.30 0.49 -2.27
C ILE A 61 12.82 0.65 -2.14
N PRO A 62 13.44 0.18 -1.04
CA PRO A 62 14.88 0.19 -0.88
C PRO A 62 15.58 -0.50 -2.05
N LYS A 63 16.76 -0.02 -2.44
CA LYS A 63 17.41 -0.48 -3.66
C LYS A 63 17.72 -1.98 -3.66
N GLU A 64 17.86 -2.56 -2.48
CA GLU A 64 18.27 -3.94 -2.24
C GLU A 64 17.12 -4.96 -2.29
N ILE A 65 15.87 -4.55 -2.44
CA ILE A 65 14.71 -5.47 -2.42
C ILE A 65 14.36 -5.94 -3.83
N SER A 66 14.22 -7.26 -4.01
CA SER A 66 13.72 -7.86 -5.25
C SER A 66 12.20 -7.69 -5.40
N LYS A 67 11.71 -7.72 -6.63
CA LYS A 67 10.28 -7.58 -6.93
C LYS A 67 9.45 -8.63 -6.19
N GLU A 68 9.89 -9.88 -6.16
CA GLU A 68 9.18 -10.99 -5.53
C GLU A 68 9.07 -10.81 -4.00
N ILE A 69 10.16 -10.34 -3.38
CA ILE A 69 10.19 -10.05 -1.94
C ILE A 69 9.25 -8.89 -1.63
N TYR A 70 9.25 -7.85 -2.46
CA TYR A 70 8.36 -6.71 -2.31
C TYR A 70 6.88 -7.12 -2.40
N VAL A 71 6.50 -7.85 -3.45
CA VAL A 71 5.11 -8.28 -3.69
C VAL A 71 4.62 -9.15 -2.53
N SER A 72 5.38 -10.18 -2.16
CA SER A 72 5.01 -11.09 -1.07
C SER A 72 4.87 -10.38 0.28
N THR A 73 5.81 -9.49 0.63
CA THR A 73 5.77 -8.72 1.89
C THR A 73 4.61 -7.73 1.90
N SER A 74 4.33 -7.08 0.76
CA SER A 74 3.24 -6.13 0.61
C SER A 74 1.89 -6.80 0.78
N ILE A 75 1.67 -7.97 0.17
CA ILE A 75 0.42 -8.73 0.32
C ILE A 75 0.19 -9.15 1.77
N GLN A 76 1.22 -9.64 2.46
CA GLN A 76 1.12 -9.99 3.87
C GLN A 76 0.75 -8.78 4.73
N THR A 77 1.39 -7.64 4.45
CA THR A 77 1.15 -6.39 5.17
C THR A 77 -0.26 -5.86 4.93
N LEU A 78 -0.70 -5.82 3.68
CA LEU A 78 -2.04 -5.40 3.28
C LEU A 78 -3.12 -6.31 3.86
N SER A 79 -2.89 -7.62 3.85
CA SER A 79 -3.80 -8.60 4.46
C SER A 79 -3.93 -8.39 5.97
N ARG A 80 -2.82 -8.11 6.66
CA ARG A 80 -2.82 -7.80 8.10
C ARG A 80 -3.54 -6.49 8.40
N GLU A 81 -3.30 -5.44 7.63
CA GLU A 81 -3.95 -4.14 7.83
C GLU A 81 -5.43 -4.17 7.47
N LYS A 82 -5.81 -4.91 6.42
CA LYS A 82 -7.22 -5.23 6.12
C LYS A 82 -7.88 -5.90 7.32
N ALA A 83 -7.27 -6.97 7.85
CA ALA A 83 -7.80 -7.66 9.03
C ALA A 83 -7.95 -6.71 10.22
N ARG A 84 -6.97 -5.84 10.50
CA ARG A 84 -7.04 -4.83 11.56
C ARG A 84 -8.13 -3.77 11.33
N TYR A 85 -8.35 -3.37 10.08
CA TYR A 85 -9.36 -2.38 9.72
C TYR A 85 -10.78 -2.92 9.97
N PHE A 86 -11.04 -4.16 9.57
CA PHE A 86 -12.33 -4.82 9.75
C PHE A 86 -12.53 -5.36 11.17
N TYR A 87 -11.45 -5.76 11.84
CA TYR A 87 -11.50 -6.20 13.23
C TYR A 87 -11.53 -5.00 14.17
N ARG A 88 -12.73 -4.47 14.40
CA ARG A 88 -13.00 -3.56 15.52
C ARG A 88 -13.50 -4.40 16.70
N PRO A 89 -12.66 -4.77 17.67
CA PRO A 89 -13.17 -5.38 18.89
C PRO A 89 -14.14 -4.35 19.50
N ASN A 90 -15.40 -4.75 19.70
CA ASN A 90 -16.49 -3.92 20.20
C ASN A 90 -15.99 -2.88 21.22
N GLU A 91 -15.79 -1.63 20.80
CA GLU A 91 -15.52 -0.51 21.70
C GLU A 91 -16.65 -0.39 22.75
N SER A 92 -17.84 -0.90 22.41
CA SER A 92 -18.99 -1.02 23.29
C SER A 92 -18.81 -2.01 24.46
N LEU A 93 -18.10 -3.14 24.29
CA LEU A 93 -17.98 -4.16 25.36
C LEU A 93 -16.89 -3.79 26.37
N PHE A 94 -15.81 -3.14 25.92
CA PHE A 94 -14.71 -2.71 26.78
C PHE A 94 -15.08 -1.51 27.67
N ASN A 95 -16.01 -0.66 27.22
CA ASN A 95 -16.52 0.45 28.02
C ASN A 95 -17.62 0.01 29.01
N GLN A 96 -18.36 -1.07 28.73
CA GLN A 96 -19.32 -1.62 29.67
C GLN A 96 -18.66 -2.35 30.85
N SER A 97 -17.51 -3.00 30.65
CA SER A 97 -16.79 -3.69 31.73
C SER A 97 -16.02 -2.77 32.69
N LYS A 98 -15.84 -1.49 32.34
CA LYS A 98 -15.24 -0.47 33.22
C LYS A 98 -16.25 0.28 34.08
N ALA A 99 -17.55 0.16 33.78
CA ALA A 99 -18.64 0.84 34.47
C ALA A 99 -19.48 -0.10 35.36
N ALA A 100 -19.05 -1.37 35.52
CA ALA A 100 -19.66 -2.38 36.38
C ALA A 100 -18.78 -2.67 37.60
#